data_AF-K7HT19-F1
#
_entry.id   AF-K7HT19-F1
#
_cell.length_a   1.000
_cell.length_b   1.000
_cell.length_c   1.000
_cell.angle_alpha   90.00
_cell.angle_beta   90.00
_cell.angle_gamma   90.00
#
_symmetry.space_group_name_H-M   'P 1'
#
loop_
_entity.id
_entity.type
_entity.pdbx_description
1 polymer ?
#
loop_
_entity_poly.entity_id
_entity_poly.type
_entity_poly.pdbx_seq_one_letter_code
_entity_poly.pdbx_strand_id
1 'polypeptide(L)'
;MGGGKTLTIPERAQVDLMVQLKMSVSLISARIHCSRTVIKSYISGPVAYGTSKRTGRPRKLKQRDERNVARAVPNTMKSAKDIDAVKAEWSKIQLSYLANLSNSMPNRIFQVIQKNGGFTSY
;
A
#
# COMPACT_ATOMS: atom_id res chain seq x y z
N MET A 1 -18.49 -11.55 -6.16
CA MET A 1 -18.66 -11.49 -7.63
C MET A 1 -17.54 -10.63 -8.20
N GLY A 2 -16.68 -11.20 -9.04
CA GLY A 2 -15.52 -10.50 -9.60
C GLY A 2 -15.85 -9.79 -10.92
N GLY A 3 -15.43 -8.53 -11.03
CA GLY A 3 -15.06 -7.83 -12.28
C GLY A 3 -16.11 -7.56 -13.36
N GLY A 4 -17.23 -8.27 -13.43
CA GLY A 4 -18.24 -8.12 -14.48
C GLY A 4 -19.11 -6.87 -14.33
N LYS A 5 -19.69 -6.41 -15.46
CA LYS A 5 -20.70 -5.34 -15.50
C LYS A 5 -21.89 -5.69 -14.59
N THR A 6 -22.23 -4.78 -13.69
CA THR A 6 -23.45 -4.85 -12.86
C THR A 6 -24.66 -4.40 -13.68
N LEU A 7 -25.85 -4.95 -13.41
CA LEU A 7 -27.08 -4.52 -14.06
C LEU A 7 -27.32 -3.03 -13.78
N THR A 8 -27.48 -2.27 -14.85
CA THR A 8 -27.91 -0.88 -14.85
C THR A 8 -29.38 -0.77 -14.43
N ILE A 9 -29.82 0.42 -14.03
CA ILE A 9 -31.20 0.68 -13.61
C ILE A 9 -32.24 0.23 -14.68
N PRO A 10 -32.09 0.55 -15.99
CA PRO A 10 -33.06 0.07 -16.99
C PRO A 10 -33.04 -1.45 -17.16
N GLU A 11 -31.86 -2.10 -17.10
CA GLU A 11 -31.77 -3.57 -17.17
C GLU A 11 -32.47 -4.22 -15.96
N ARG A 12 -32.38 -3.62 -14.78
CA ARG A 12 -33.12 -4.06 -13.58
C ARG A 12 -34.63 -3.98 -13.78
N ALA A 13 -35.13 -2.85 -14.27
CA ALA A 13 -36.55 -2.67 -14.55
C ALA A 13 -37.07 -3.68 -15.60
N GLN A 14 -36.27 -3.97 -16.63
CA GLN A 14 -36.60 -5.01 -17.60
C GLN A 14 -36.67 -6.40 -16.97
N VAL A 15 -35.73 -6.74 -16.08
CA VAL A 15 -35.79 -8.00 -15.33
C VAL A 15 -37.06 -8.06 -14.47
N ASP A 16 -37.40 -6.98 -13.76
CA ASP A 16 -38.59 -6.94 -12.89
C ASP A 16 -39.88 -7.18 -13.69
N LEU A 17 -40.03 -6.52 -14.83
CA LEU A 17 -41.17 -6.73 -15.74
C LEU A 17 -41.24 -8.18 -16.24
N MET A 18 -40.12 -8.78 -16.65
CA MET A 18 -40.10 -10.16 -17.14
C MET A 18 -40.37 -11.19 -16.03
N VAL A 19 -39.94 -10.90 -14.79
CA VAL A 19 -40.24 -11.73 -13.61
C VAL A 19 -41.74 -11.68 -13.28
N GLN A 20 -42.37 -10.50 -13.37
CA GLN A 20 -43.82 -10.36 -13.22
C GLN A 20 -44.60 -11.18 -14.26
N LEU A 21 -44.10 -11.24 -15.49
CA LEU A 21 -44.64 -12.06 -16.58
C LEU A 21 -44.30 -13.57 -16.44
N LYS A 22 -43.68 -13.99 -15.33
CA LYS A 22 -43.24 -15.37 -15.06
C LYS A 22 -42.34 -15.97 -16.13
N MET A 23 -41.53 -15.15 -16.80
CA MET A 23 -40.56 -15.63 -17.80
C MET A 23 -39.44 -16.43 -17.13
N SER A 24 -38.91 -17.43 -17.85
CA SER A 24 -37.77 -18.20 -17.35
C SER A 24 -36.49 -17.38 -17.33
N VAL A 25 -35.62 -17.60 -16.34
CA VAL A 25 -34.32 -16.90 -16.22
C VAL A 25 -33.45 -17.09 -17.47
N SER A 26 -33.57 -18.22 -18.17
CA SER A 26 -32.86 -18.44 -19.43
C SER A 26 -33.32 -17.48 -20.52
N LEU A 27 -34.63 -17.23 -20.62
CA LEU A 27 -35.20 -16.32 -21.60
C LEU A 27 -34.85 -14.87 -21.27
N ILE A 28 -34.93 -14.48 -19.98
CA ILE A 28 -34.52 -13.16 -19.50
C ILE A 28 -33.05 -12.89 -19.85
N SER A 29 -32.19 -13.88 -19.63
CA SER A 29 -30.76 -13.83 -19.96
C SER A 29 -30.51 -13.62 -21.45
N ALA A 30 -31.23 -14.34 -22.31
CA ALA A 30 -31.13 -14.19 -23.75
C ALA A 30 -31.60 -12.80 -24.22
N ARG A 31 -32.63 -12.23 -23.58
CA ARG A 31 -33.26 -10.97 -24.02
C ARG A 31 -32.53 -9.72 -23.55
N ILE A 32 -31.92 -9.76 -22.36
CA ILE A 32 -31.16 -8.63 -21.77
C ILE A 32 -29.64 -8.79 -22.03
N HIS A 33 -29.24 -9.85 -22.74
CA HIS A 33 -27.83 -10.18 -23.01
C HIS A 33 -26.94 -10.19 -21.76
N CYS A 34 -27.50 -10.69 -20.64
CA CYS A 34 -26.84 -10.74 -19.35
C CYS A 34 -26.71 -12.18 -18.85
N SER A 35 -25.65 -12.48 -18.09
CA SER A 35 -25.43 -13.84 -17.60
C SER A 35 -26.57 -14.29 -16.67
N ARG A 36 -26.94 -15.58 -16.76
CA ARG A 36 -27.96 -16.19 -15.90
C ARG A 36 -27.61 -16.02 -14.41
N THR A 37 -26.33 -16.07 -14.06
CA THR A 37 -25.85 -15.91 -12.67
C THR A 37 -26.06 -14.50 -12.14
N VAL A 38 -25.83 -13.48 -12.97
CA VAL A 38 -26.11 -12.08 -12.63
C VAL A 38 -27.60 -11.83 -12.42
N ILE A 39 -28.45 -12.40 -13.28
CA ILE A 39 -29.91 -12.28 -13.15
C ILE A 39 -30.39 -13.00 -11.89
N LYS A 40 -29.89 -14.21 -11.61
CA LYS A 40 -30.23 -14.94 -10.37
C LYS A 40 -29.80 -14.19 -9.12
N SER A 41 -28.60 -13.59 -9.11
CA SER A 41 -28.15 -12.82 -7.94
C SER A 41 -28.95 -11.55 -7.73
N TYR A 42 -29.40 -10.89 -8.81
CA TYR A 42 -30.34 -9.77 -8.72
C TYR A 42 -31.72 -10.20 -8.19
N ILE A 43 -32.34 -11.24 -8.76
CA ILE A 43 -33.66 -11.73 -8.32
C ILE A 43 -33.65 -12.17 -6.84
N SER A 44 -32.56 -12.78 -6.39
CA SER A 44 -32.40 -13.21 -5.00
C SER A 44 -32.32 -12.05 -4.00
N GLY A 45 -31.90 -10.86 -4.43
CA GLY A 45 -31.72 -9.72 -3.55
C GLY A 45 -31.71 -8.38 -4.28
N PRO A 46 -32.86 -7.94 -4.85
CA PRO A 46 -32.90 -6.80 -5.77
C PRO A 46 -32.55 -5.47 -5.09
N VAL A 47 -32.96 -5.30 -3.83
CA VAL A 47 -32.72 -4.07 -3.04
C VAL A 47 -31.23 -3.90 -2.69
N ALA A 48 -30.56 -4.98 -2.30
CA ALA A 48 -29.14 -4.96 -1.93
C ALA A 48 -28.21 -5.12 -3.14
N TYR A 49 -28.74 -5.23 -4.36
CA TYR A 49 -27.94 -5.54 -5.53
C TYR A 49 -27.03 -4.38 -5.94
N GLY A 50 -25.71 -4.65 -5.93
CA GLY A 50 -24.68 -3.68 -6.33
C GLY A 50 -24.36 -2.61 -5.27
N THR A 51 -24.88 -2.70 -4.05
CA THR A 51 -24.58 -1.75 -2.97
C THR A 51 -23.28 -2.08 -2.22
N SER A 52 -22.79 -3.32 -2.35
CA SER A 52 -21.56 -3.76 -1.70
C SER A 52 -20.35 -3.00 -2.24
N LYS A 53 -19.66 -2.27 -1.35
CA LYS A 53 -18.38 -1.64 -1.65
C LYS A 53 -17.26 -2.67 -1.63
N ARG A 54 -16.32 -2.58 -2.57
CA ARG A 54 -15.08 -3.35 -2.51
C ARG A 54 -14.12 -2.65 -1.57
N THR A 55 -13.61 -3.35 -0.57
CA THR A 55 -12.47 -2.86 0.20
C THR A 55 -11.27 -2.79 -0.72
N GLY A 56 -10.62 -1.62 -0.77
CA GLY A 56 -9.41 -1.43 -1.56
C GLY A 56 -8.21 -2.17 -0.99
N ARG A 57 -7.04 -1.92 -1.58
CA ARG A 57 -5.77 -2.44 -1.07
C ARG A 57 -5.55 -1.95 0.38
N PRO A 58 -5.15 -2.82 1.31
CA PRO A 58 -4.79 -2.42 2.66
C PRO A 58 -3.72 -1.31 2.68
N ARG A 59 -3.78 -0.42 3.67
CA ARG A 59 -2.77 0.61 3.88
C ARG A 59 -1.41 -0.02 4.20
N LYS A 60 -0.33 0.64 3.77
CA LYS A 60 1.06 0.22 4.03
C LYS A 60 1.43 0.31 5.51
N LEU A 61 0.93 1.34 6.21
CA LEU A 61 1.15 1.57 7.63
C LEU A 61 -0.13 1.25 8.40
N LYS A 62 0.02 0.69 9.60
CA LYS A 62 -1.09 0.55 10.53
C LYS A 62 -1.33 1.89 11.23
N GLN A 63 -2.55 2.10 11.72
CA GLN A 63 -2.91 3.30 12.48
C GLN A 63 -1.98 3.53 13.70
N ARG A 64 -1.45 2.45 14.29
CA ARG A 64 -0.45 2.54 15.37
C ARG A 64 0.86 3.15 14.88
N ASP A 65 1.33 2.74 13.70
CA ASP A 65 2.58 3.25 13.12
C ASP A 65 2.42 4.72 12.75
N GLU A 66 1.27 5.10 12.16
CA GLU A 66 0.92 6.49 11.89
C GLU A 66 0.97 7.34 13.17
N ARG A 67 0.39 6.85 14.28
CA ARG A 67 0.45 7.55 15.59
C ARG A 67 1.87 7.62 16.15
N ASN A 68 2.68 6.58 15.98
CA ASN A 68 4.06 6.58 16.46
C ASN A 68 4.91 7.59 15.69
N VAL A 69 4.77 7.66 14.36
CA VAL A 69 5.40 8.68 13.52
C VAL A 69 4.97 10.08 13.96
N ALA A 70 3.66 10.30 14.12
CA ALA A 70 3.12 11.61 14.55
C ALA A 70 3.58 12.03 15.96
N ARG A 71 3.91 11.07 16.85
CA ARG A 71 4.47 11.36 18.20
C ARG A 71 5.97 11.57 18.20
N ALA A 72 6.69 10.98 17.25
CA ALA A 72 8.14 11.13 17.13
C ALA A 72 8.52 12.52 16.56
N VAL A 73 7.76 13.01 15.58
CA VAL A 73 8.04 14.29 14.88
C VAL A 73 8.06 15.52 15.81
N PRO A 74 7.19 15.66 16.83
CA PRO A 74 7.25 16.80 17.77
C PRO A 74 8.36 16.69 18.82
N ASN A 75 8.81 15.48 19.16
CA ASN A 75 9.78 15.23 20.23
C ASN A 75 11.25 15.24 19.75
N THR A 76 11.47 15.40 18.46
CA THR A 76 12.76 15.72 17.87
C THR A 76 12.60 16.99 17.06
N MET A 77 13.41 18.02 17.30
CA MET A 77 13.50 19.20 16.42
C MET A 77 14.08 18.85 15.02
N LYS A 78 13.57 17.80 14.38
CA LYS A 78 14.03 17.31 13.10
C LYS A 78 12.81 17.10 12.21
N SER A 79 12.69 17.97 11.23
CA SER A 79 11.72 17.87 10.15
C SER A 79 11.98 16.60 9.34
N ALA A 80 10.96 16.12 8.62
CA ALA A 80 11.16 15.07 7.60
C ALA A 80 12.29 15.44 6.63
N LYS A 81 12.43 16.72 6.30
CA LYS A 81 13.52 17.26 5.48
C LYS A 81 14.91 17.05 6.11
N ASP A 82 15.01 17.15 7.43
CA ASP A 82 16.27 16.94 8.15
C ASP A 82 16.67 15.46 8.16
N ILE A 83 15.68 14.56 8.24
CA ILE A 83 15.91 13.12 8.13
C ILE A 83 16.39 12.75 6.72
N ASP A 84 15.77 13.32 5.69
CA ASP A 84 16.19 13.09 4.30
C ASP A 84 17.57 13.70 4.00
N ALA A 85 17.89 14.86 4.58
CA ALA A 85 19.22 15.45 4.48
C ALA A 85 20.29 14.56 5.12
N VAL A 86 20.04 14.01 6.31
CA VAL A 86 20.98 13.08 6.97
C VAL A 86 21.21 11.83 6.13
N LYS A 87 20.16 11.26 5.53
CA LYS A 87 20.30 10.12 4.62
C LYS A 87 21.15 10.46 3.39
N ALA A 88 20.93 11.62 2.80
CA ALA A 88 21.68 12.08 1.64
C ALA A 88 23.17 12.23 1.95
N GLU A 89 23.53 12.83 3.09
CA GLU A 89 24.93 12.93 3.51
C GLU A 89 25.55 11.56 3.83
N TRP A 90 24.81 10.67 4.49
CA TRP A 90 25.26 9.31 4.78
C TRP A 90 25.56 8.50 3.51
N SER A 91 24.76 8.67 2.46
CA SER A 91 24.98 7.98 1.18
C SER A 91 26.23 8.46 0.42
N LYS A 92 26.78 9.63 0.76
CA LYS A 92 28.04 10.10 0.16
C LYS A 92 29.27 9.38 0.72
N ILE A 93 29.14 8.77 1.91
CA ILE A 93 30.23 8.04 2.55
C ILE A 93 30.35 6.67 1.87
N GLN A 94 31.49 6.42 1.23
CA GLN A 94 31.76 5.13 0.59
C GLN A 94 31.99 4.03 1.63
N LEU A 95 31.42 2.84 1.39
CA LEU A 95 31.54 1.71 2.32
C LEU A 95 33.00 1.24 2.50
N SER A 96 33.82 1.40 1.45
CA SER A 96 35.26 1.15 1.47
C SER A 96 36.01 2.05 2.46
N TYR A 97 35.59 3.31 2.59
CA TYR A 97 36.17 4.25 3.56
C TYR A 97 35.95 3.76 5.00
N LEU A 98 34.73 3.29 5.30
CA LEU A 98 34.41 2.71 6.61
C LEU A 98 35.19 1.42 6.89
N ALA A 99 35.33 0.55 5.87
CA ALA A 99 36.11 -0.67 5.99
C ALA A 99 37.60 -0.39 6.25
N ASN A 100 38.18 0.57 5.52
CA ASN A 100 39.58 0.99 5.71
C ASN A 100 39.80 1.60 7.11
N LEU A 101 38.85 2.41 7.59
CA LEU A 101 38.91 2.97 8.93
C LEU A 101 38.87 1.88 10.00
N SER A 102 37.97 0.89 9.86
CA SER A 102 37.87 -0.26 10.76
C SER A 102 39.16 -1.10 10.76
N ASN A 103 39.69 -1.40 9.59
CA ASN A 103 40.89 -2.24 9.43
C ASN A 103 42.16 -1.55 9.95
N SER A 104 42.22 -0.22 9.92
CA SER A 104 43.38 0.53 10.43
C SER A 104 43.37 0.70 11.95
N MET A 105 42.24 0.48 12.64
CA MET A 105 42.10 0.71 14.10
C MET A 105 43.18 0.05 14.97
N PRO A 106 43.61 -1.21 14.74
CA PRO A 106 44.71 -1.81 15.50
C PRO A 106 46.05 -1.11 15.28
N ASN A 107 46.32 -0.64 14.06
CA ASN A 107 47.57 0.06 13.74
C ASN A 107 47.57 1.52 14.22
N ARG A 108 46.38 2.09 14.45
CA ARG A 108 46.23 3.47 14.93
C ARG A 108 46.76 3.65 16.35
N ILE A 109 46.54 2.69 17.26
CA ILE A 109 47.07 2.82 18.63
C ILE A 109 48.60 2.84 18.64
N PHE A 110 49.23 2.03 17.78
CA PHE A 110 50.68 2.03 17.61
C PHE A 110 51.20 3.34 17.02
N GLN A 111 50.51 3.91 16.02
CA GLN A 111 50.89 5.21 15.45
C GLN A 111 50.75 6.36 16.45
N VAL A 112 49.71 6.36 17.28
CA VAL A 112 49.53 7.36 18.35
C VAL A 112 50.65 7.25 19.40
N ILE A 113 51.00 6.02 19.79
CA ILE A 113 52.12 5.77 20.72
C ILE A 113 53.44 6.26 20.10
N GLN A 114 53.72 5.90 18.84
CA GLN A 114 54.94 6.33 18.13
C GLN A 114 55.05 7.85 17.95
N LYS A 115 53.91 8.55 17.88
CA LYS A 115 53.85 10.00 17.76
C LYS A 115 53.68 10.72 19.11
N ASN A 116 53.84 10.02 20.25
CA ASN A 116 53.65 10.57 21.58
C ASN A 116 52.30 11.30 21.76
N GLY A 117 51.22 10.73 21.22
CA GLY A 117 49.89 11.34 21.26
C GLY A 117 49.59 12.33 20.13
N GLY A 118 50.51 12.52 19.18
CA GLY A 118 50.34 13.43 18.04
C GLY A 118 49.34 12.95 16.98
N PHE A 119 48.97 13.84 16.06
CA PHE A 119 47.93 13.60 15.03
C PHE A 119 48.28 12.45 14.07
N THR A 120 47.30 11.57 13.83
CA THR A 120 47.35 10.48 12.83
C THR A 120 46.52 10.85 11.60
N SER A 121 47.03 10.57 10.40
CA SER A 121 46.29 10.72 9.15
C SER A 121 45.25 9.60 8.99
N TYR A 122 44.09 9.95 8.42
CA TYR A 122 42.97 9.04 8.15
C TYR A 122 42.99 8.57 6.69
#